data_AF-E9QAZ3-F1
#
_entry.id   AF-E9QAZ3-F1
#
_cell.length_a   1.000
_cell.length_b   1.000
_cell.length_c   1.000
_cell.angle_alpha   90.00
_cell.angle_beta   90.00
_cell.angle_gamma   90.00
#
_symmetry.space_group_name_H-M   'P 1'
#
loop_
_entity.id
_entity.type
_entity.pdbx_description
1 polymer ?
#
loop_
_entity_poly.entity_id
_entity_poly.type
_entity_poly.pdbx_seq_one_letter_code
_entity_poly.pdbx_strand_id
1 'polypeptide(L)'
;MIEAIGNQYVVARPVYSTKTFGEEFKKTHRHHKTFLDHLKGCCSCSSQKAKKIALSLFPIASWLPAYKIKEWLLSDIVSGISTGLVAVLQGLAFALLVNIPPAYGLYAAFFPVITYFFLGTSRHISVGPFPVLSMMVGVVVTRVVSDPNASSELSSSSTENDSFIEEKVMVAASVTVLSGIIQLLLGVLQVGFVVIYLSESLISGFTTAAAIHVLVSQLKFMLQLPVPAYSDPFS
;
A
#
# COMPACT_ATOMS: atom_id res chain seq x y z
N MET A 1 -26.36 51.03 0.97
CA MET A 1 -27.65 50.38 0.66
C MET A 1 -27.57 49.97 -0.79
N ILE A 2 -27.57 48.67 -1.08
CA ILE A 2 -27.36 48.14 -2.44
C ILE A 2 -28.73 47.63 -2.92
N GLU A 3 -29.31 48.30 -3.91
CA GLU A 3 -30.51 47.85 -4.61
C GLU A 3 -30.08 47.18 -5.92
N ALA A 4 -30.62 45.99 -6.21
CA ALA A 4 -30.20 45.17 -7.33
C ALA A 4 -31.08 45.44 -8.56
N ILE A 5 -30.59 46.29 -9.47
CA ILE A 5 -31.15 46.45 -10.82
C ILE A 5 -30.05 46.07 -11.83
N GLY A 6 -30.16 44.86 -12.39
CA GLY A 6 -29.30 44.37 -13.48
C GLY A 6 -27.85 44.07 -13.07
N ASN A 7 -27.14 43.28 -13.88
CA ASN A 7 -25.72 42.97 -13.71
C ASN A 7 -24.80 44.20 -13.97
N GLN A 8 -25.19 45.39 -13.52
CA GLN A 8 -24.33 46.57 -13.50
C GLN A 8 -23.71 46.70 -12.10
N TYR A 9 -22.41 46.46 -12.04
CA TYR A 9 -21.62 46.70 -10.83
C TYR A 9 -21.43 48.21 -10.62
N VAL A 10 -22.34 48.83 -9.87
CA VAL A 10 -22.21 50.22 -9.43
C VAL A 10 -21.42 50.25 -8.12
N VAL A 11 -20.14 50.62 -8.22
CA VAL A 11 -19.26 50.78 -7.05
C VAL A 11 -18.95 52.26 -6.87
N ALA A 12 -19.54 52.89 -5.86
CA ALA A 12 -19.20 54.24 -5.43
C ALA A 12 -18.28 54.16 -4.19
N ARG A 13 -16.97 54.38 -4.39
CA ARG A 13 -15.97 54.45 -3.31
C ARG A 13 -14.92 55.53 -3.62
N PRO A 14 -14.31 56.16 -2.61
CA PRO A 14 -13.22 57.11 -2.83
C PRO A 14 -12.00 56.43 -3.45
N VAL A 15 -11.23 57.18 -4.23
CA VAL A 15 -10.00 56.69 -4.89
C VAL A 15 -8.87 56.71 -3.88
N TYR A 16 -8.31 55.53 -3.58
CA TYR A 16 -7.21 55.38 -2.64
C TYR A 16 -5.87 55.16 -3.33
N SER A 17 -4.81 55.76 -2.77
CA SER A 17 -3.42 55.39 -3.02
C SER A 17 -3.00 54.34 -1.99
N THR A 18 -2.01 53.50 -2.29
CA THR A 18 -1.50 52.49 -1.34
C THR A 18 -1.03 53.11 -0.02
N LYS A 19 -0.61 54.38 -0.04
CA LYS A 19 -0.26 55.16 1.16
C LYS A 19 -1.50 55.58 1.97
N THR A 20 -2.49 56.22 1.33
CA THR A 20 -3.72 56.66 2.01
C THR A 20 -4.56 55.49 2.53
N PHE A 21 -4.58 54.36 1.82
CA PHE A 21 -5.25 53.15 2.30
C PHE A 21 -4.58 52.54 3.54
N GLY A 22 -3.24 52.61 3.63
CA GLY A 22 -2.49 52.09 4.77
C GLY A 22 -2.57 52.94 6.03
N GLU A 23 -2.87 54.24 5.88
CA GLU A 23 -3.13 55.17 6.99
C GLU A 23 -4.52 54.95 7.59
N GLU A 24 -5.53 54.78 6.73
CA GLU A 24 -6.92 54.56 7.16
C GLU A 24 -7.15 53.13 7.69
N PHE A 25 -6.53 52.14 7.06
CA PHE A 25 -6.63 50.73 7.46
C PHE A 25 -5.29 50.23 7.99
N LYS A 26 -5.12 50.25 9.32
CA LYS A 26 -3.94 49.66 9.97
C LYS A 26 -3.77 48.21 9.53
N LYS A 27 -2.62 47.90 8.93
CA LYS A 27 -2.25 46.53 8.60
C LYS A 27 -2.24 45.70 9.88
N THR A 28 -3.14 44.72 9.97
CA THR A 28 -3.06 43.70 11.01
C THR A 28 -1.87 42.82 10.69
N HIS A 29 -0.76 43.02 11.40
CA HIS A 29 0.38 42.12 11.33
C HIS A 29 -0.05 40.77 11.92
N ARG A 30 -0.40 39.82 11.04
CA ARG A 30 -0.55 38.43 11.44
C ARG A 30 0.84 37.94 11.83
N HIS A 31 1.05 37.68 13.12
CA HIS A 31 2.25 37.03 13.61
C HIS A 31 2.43 35.72 12.85
N HIS A 32 3.48 35.63 12.03
CA HIS A 32 3.84 34.38 11.37
C HIS A 32 4.34 33.44 12.45
N LYS A 33 3.63 32.33 12.68
CA LYS A 33 4.05 31.34 13.68
C LYS A 33 5.38 30.76 13.23
N THR A 34 6.38 30.87 14.10
CA THR A 34 7.70 30.31 13.88
C THR A 34 7.63 28.78 13.85
N PHE A 35 8.50 28.13 13.08
CA PHE A 35 8.61 26.66 13.01
C PHE A 35 8.78 26.03 14.42
N LEU A 36 9.49 26.73 15.30
CA LEU A 36 9.70 26.36 16.71
C LEU A 36 8.40 26.37 17.54
N ASP A 37 7.46 27.28 17.29
CA ASP A 37 6.15 27.27 17.96
C ASP A 37 5.27 26.12 17.47
N HIS A 38 5.45 25.70 16.22
CA HIS A 38 4.79 24.51 15.66
C HIS A 38 5.32 23.23 16.31
N LEU A 39 6.64 23.13 16.54
CA LEU A 39 7.28 22.04 17.27
C LEU A 39 6.85 21.99 18.74
N LYS A 40 6.80 23.14 19.44
CA LYS A 40 6.33 23.22 20.83
C LYS A 40 4.85 22.85 20.97
N GLY A 41 4.03 23.17 19.97
CA GLY A 41 2.64 22.74 19.87
C GLY A 41 2.47 21.25 19.52
N CYS A 42 3.43 20.65 18.82
CA CYS A 42 3.50 19.22 18.51
C CYS A 42 3.84 18.40 19.77
N CYS A 43 4.77 18.89 20.60
CA CYS A 43 5.20 18.25 21.84
C CYS A 43 4.32 18.57 23.08
N SER A 44 3.35 19.48 22.96
CA SER A 44 2.31 19.66 23.99
C SER A 44 1.27 18.54 23.87
N CYS A 45 1.60 17.40 24.49
CA CYS A 45 0.75 16.22 24.61
C CYS A 45 -0.44 16.49 25.54
N SER A 46 -1.45 17.22 25.04
CA SER A 46 -2.77 17.19 25.66
C SER A 46 -3.38 15.80 25.44
N SER A 47 -3.97 15.21 26.48
CA SER A 47 -4.64 13.90 26.42
C SER A 47 -5.70 13.83 25.32
N GLN A 48 -6.28 14.98 24.93
CA GLN A 48 -7.21 15.09 23.81
C GLN A 48 -6.55 14.87 22.43
N LYS A 49 -5.31 15.35 22.24
CA LYS A 49 -4.55 15.10 21.01
C LYS A 49 -4.12 13.63 20.91
N ALA A 50 -3.65 13.05 22.02
CA ALA A 50 -3.30 11.62 22.06
C ALA A 50 -4.51 10.74 21.76
N LYS A 51 -5.70 11.06 22.32
CA LYS A 51 -6.96 10.37 21.99
C LYS A 51 -7.33 10.52 20.52
N LYS A 52 -7.16 11.71 19.93
CA LYS A 52 -7.42 11.94 18.50
C LYS A 52 -6.45 11.15 17.60
N ILE A 53 -5.18 11.09 17.98
CA ILE A 53 -4.15 10.32 17.27
C ILE A 53 -4.45 8.81 17.38
N ALA A 54 -4.78 8.32 18.58
CA ALA A 54 -5.16 6.92 18.79
C ALA A 54 -6.41 6.53 18.01
N LEU A 55 -7.43 7.40 17.96
CA LEU A 55 -8.62 7.19 17.13
C LEU A 55 -8.33 7.27 15.62
N SER A 56 -7.30 8.01 15.20
CA SER A 56 -6.84 8.01 13.81
C SER A 56 -5.98 6.78 13.45
N LEU A 57 -5.27 6.20 14.43
CA LEU A 57 -4.47 4.98 14.26
C LEU A 57 -5.33 3.70 14.31
N PHE A 58 -6.40 3.71 15.10
CA PHE A 58 -7.37 2.62 15.19
C PHE A 58 -8.74 3.07 14.67
N PRO A 59 -8.88 3.23 13.34
CA PRO A 59 -10.14 3.65 12.72
C PRO A 59 -11.29 2.68 13.02
N ILE A 60 -11.00 1.43 13.38
CA ILE A 60 -11.97 0.42 13.82
C ILE A 60 -12.89 0.89 14.94
N ALA A 61 -12.36 1.63 15.91
CA ALA A 61 -13.15 2.14 17.03
C ALA A 61 -14.21 3.18 16.59
N SER A 62 -14.04 3.78 15.41
CA SER A 62 -14.97 4.78 14.88
C SER A 62 -16.09 4.17 14.03
N TRP A 63 -15.78 3.19 13.18
CA TRP A 63 -16.76 2.65 12.22
C TRP A 63 -17.56 1.47 12.78
N LEU A 64 -16.97 0.67 13.68
CA LEU A 64 -17.64 -0.47 14.29
C LEU A 64 -18.93 -0.09 15.06
N PRO A 65 -18.99 0.98 15.87
CA PRO A 65 -20.23 1.39 16.53
C PRO A 65 -21.27 2.00 15.56
N ALA A 66 -20.86 2.48 14.40
CA ALA A 66 -21.75 3.00 13.36
C ALA A 66 -22.30 1.91 12.43
N TYR A 67 -21.98 0.63 12.70
CA TYR A 67 -22.32 -0.49 11.83
C TYR A 67 -23.79 -0.91 11.96
N LYS A 68 -24.53 -0.86 10.85
CA LYS A 68 -25.92 -1.32 10.79
C LYS A 68 -25.98 -2.85 10.58
N ILE A 69 -26.05 -3.58 11.69
CA ILE A 69 -26.00 -5.06 11.69
C ILE A 69 -27.09 -5.69 10.81
N LYS A 70 -28.32 -5.17 10.87
CA LYS A 70 -29.45 -5.77 10.14
C LYS A 70 -29.36 -5.64 8.63
N GLU A 71 -28.78 -4.55 8.13
CA GLU A 71 -28.72 -4.27 6.68
C GLU A 71 -27.45 -4.86 6.04
N TRP A 72 -26.31 -4.80 6.73
CA TRP A 72 -25.00 -5.06 6.10
C TRP A 72 -24.42 -6.44 6.39
N LEU A 73 -24.85 -7.11 7.47
CA LEU A 73 -24.25 -8.38 7.88
C LEU A 73 -24.36 -9.48 6.81
N LEU A 74 -25.50 -9.61 6.14
CA LEU A 74 -25.69 -10.64 5.11
C LEU A 74 -24.82 -10.36 3.88
N SER A 75 -24.74 -9.10 3.44
CA SER A 75 -23.91 -8.70 2.31
C SER A 75 -22.43 -8.90 2.61
N ASP A 76 -21.97 -8.53 3.81
CA ASP A 76 -20.57 -8.66 4.22
C ASP A 76 -20.17 -10.13 4.40
N ILE A 77 -21.07 -11.02 4.86
CA ILE A 77 -20.81 -12.47 4.93
C ILE A 77 -20.66 -13.08 3.53
N VAL A 78 -21.57 -12.80 2.61
CA VAL A 78 -21.50 -13.34 1.24
C VAL A 78 -20.27 -12.81 0.52
N SER A 79 -19.97 -11.51 0.67
CA SER A 79 -18.75 -10.91 0.13
C SER A 79 -17.50 -11.52 0.77
N GLY A 80 -17.48 -11.74 2.08
CA GLY A 80 -16.35 -12.33 2.80
C GLY A 80 -16.05 -13.76 2.37
N ILE A 81 -17.07 -14.60 2.19
CA ILE A 81 -16.91 -15.98 1.70
C ILE A 81 -16.36 -15.97 0.27
N SER A 82 -16.92 -15.14 -0.61
CA SER A 82 -16.47 -15.02 -2.01
C SER A 82 -15.03 -14.51 -2.11
N THR A 83 -14.72 -13.39 -1.46
CA THR A 83 -13.37 -12.81 -1.44
C THR A 83 -12.37 -13.74 -0.76
N GLY A 84 -12.77 -14.44 0.30
CA GLY A 84 -11.93 -15.43 0.99
C GLY A 84 -11.55 -16.60 0.08
N LEU A 85 -12.52 -17.16 -0.66
CA LEU A 85 -12.24 -18.21 -1.63
C LEU A 85 -11.24 -17.76 -2.71
N VAL A 86 -11.45 -16.57 -3.25
CA VAL A 86 -10.53 -15.97 -4.23
C VAL A 86 -9.14 -15.76 -3.62
N ALA A 87 -9.04 -15.27 -2.39
CA ALA A 87 -7.76 -15.05 -1.71
C ALA A 87 -6.99 -16.35 -1.45
N VAL A 88 -7.66 -17.46 -1.11
CA VAL A 88 -7.01 -18.77 -0.95
C VAL A 88 -6.42 -19.25 -2.28
N LEU A 89 -7.20 -19.20 -3.36
CA LEU A 89 -6.74 -19.61 -4.69
C LEU A 89 -5.57 -18.74 -5.17
N GLN A 90 -5.66 -17.43 -4.96
CA GLN A 90 -4.60 -16.47 -5.30
C GLN A 90 -3.33 -16.72 -4.49
N GLY A 91 -3.43 -16.93 -3.17
CA GLY A 91 -2.28 -17.20 -2.31
C GLY A 91 -1.51 -18.46 -2.72
N LEU A 92 -2.24 -19.54 -3.04
CA LEU A 92 -1.65 -20.78 -3.56
C LEU A 92 -0.90 -20.56 -4.88
N ALA A 93 -1.53 -19.87 -5.84
CA ALA A 93 -0.94 -19.61 -7.14
C ALA A 93 0.31 -18.71 -7.06
N PHE A 94 0.30 -17.72 -6.18
CA PHE A 94 1.41 -16.78 -6.06
C PHE A 94 2.62 -17.35 -5.31
N ALA A 95 2.44 -18.28 -4.38
CA ALA A 95 3.55 -19.01 -3.78
C ALA A 95 4.36 -19.81 -4.82
N LEU A 96 3.67 -20.39 -5.81
CA LEU A 96 4.31 -21.09 -6.92
C LEU A 96 5.14 -20.16 -7.81
N LEU A 97 4.79 -18.87 -7.91
CA LEU A 97 5.60 -17.88 -8.63
C LEU A 97 6.93 -17.57 -7.92
N VAL A 98 6.96 -17.69 -6.60
CA VAL A 98 8.16 -17.49 -5.77
C VAL A 98 9.04 -18.75 -5.71
N ASN A 99 8.56 -19.89 -6.25
CA ASN A 99 9.19 -21.21 -6.12
C ASN A 99 9.29 -21.69 -4.66
N ILE A 100 8.25 -21.41 -3.86
CA ILE A 100 8.15 -21.80 -2.45
C ILE A 100 6.89 -22.68 -2.27
N PRO A 101 6.84 -23.59 -1.25
CA PRO A 101 5.66 -24.40 -1.02
C PRO A 101 4.37 -23.57 -0.83
N PRO A 102 3.22 -24.01 -1.38
CA PRO A 102 1.99 -23.24 -1.35
C PRO A 102 1.44 -22.89 0.04
N ALA A 103 1.81 -23.65 1.07
CA ALA A 103 1.43 -23.38 2.46
C ALA A 103 1.84 -21.96 2.92
N TYR A 104 3.03 -21.49 2.50
CA TYR A 104 3.50 -20.14 2.84
C TYR A 104 2.70 -19.03 2.14
N GLY A 105 2.10 -19.33 0.98
CA GLY A 105 1.17 -18.42 0.30
C GLY A 105 -0.12 -18.19 1.09
N LEU A 106 -0.62 -19.21 1.79
CA LEU A 106 -1.77 -19.06 2.68
C LEU A 106 -1.44 -18.20 3.90
N TYR A 107 -0.24 -18.36 4.48
CA TYR A 107 0.21 -17.48 5.57
C TYR A 107 0.29 -16.02 5.11
N ALA A 108 0.83 -15.78 3.91
CA ALA A 108 0.89 -14.46 3.31
C ALA A 108 -0.49 -13.86 2.97
N ALA A 109 -1.52 -14.68 2.77
CA ALA A 109 -2.89 -14.20 2.57
C ALA A 109 -3.65 -13.95 3.88
N PHE A 110 -3.39 -14.74 4.93
CA PHE A 110 -4.16 -14.71 6.18
C PHE A 110 -3.73 -13.57 7.13
N PHE A 111 -2.44 -13.46 7.43
CA PHE A 111 -1.96 -12.51 8.45
C PHE A 111 -2.15 -11.03 8.07
N PRO A 112 -1.94 -10.59 6.80
CA PRO A 112 -2.15 -9.20 6.43
C PRO A 112 -3.61 -8.75 6.54
N VAL A 113 -4.58 -9.64 6.28
CA VAL A 113 -6.01 -9.32 6.40
C VAL A 113 -6.39 -9.01 7.85
N ILE A 114 -5.90 -9.81 8.80
CA ILE A 114 -6.13 -9.56 10.24
C ILE A 114 -5.48 -8.25 10.66
N THR A 115 -4.26 -7.99 10.21
CA THR A 115 -3.54 -6.75 10.53
C THR A 115 -4.28 -5.53 9.95
N TYR A 116 -4.73 -5.62 8.71
CA TYR A 116 -5.49 -4.57 8.04
C TYR A 116 -6.88 -4.35 8.66
N PHE A 117 -7.51 -5.38 9.25
CA PHE A 117 -8.77 -5.20 9.97
C PHE A 117 -8.65 -4.18 11.13
N PHE A 118 -7.54 -4.20 11.88
CA PHE A 118 -7.33 -3.28 13.00
C PHE A 118 -6.85 -1.88 12.57
N LEU A 119 -5.95 -1.83 11.59
CA LEU A 119 -5.23 -0.61 11.19
C LEU A 119 -5.81 0.06 9.92
N GLY A 120 -6.70 -0.62 9.20
CA GLY A 120 -7.19 -0.24 7.89
C GLY A 120 -8.16 0.93 7.93
N THR A 121 -7.91 1.92 7.08
CA THR A 121 -8.74 3.14 6.96
C THR A 121 -9.95 2.96 6.05
N SER A 122 -9.93 1.97 5.14
CA SER A 122 -11.02 1.69 4.20
C SER A 122 -11.65 0.32 4.46
N ARG A 123 -12.98 0.30 4.63
CA ARG A 123 -13.79 -0.89 4.92
C ARG A 123 -13.95 -1.85 3.74
N HIS A 124 -13.87 -1.37 2.50
CA HIS A 124 -14.14 -2.17 1.29
C HIS A 124 -12.88 -2.77 0.67
N ILE A 125 -11.69 -2.36 1.11
CA ILE A 125 -10.42 -2.87 0.58
C ILE A 125 -10.04 -4.14 1.34
N SER A 126 -9.76 -5.20 0.59
CA SER A 126 -9.12 -6.41 1.11
C SER A 126 -7.66 -6.40 0.68
N VAL A 127 -6.75 -6.56 1.65
CA VAL A 127 -5.31 -6.65 1.40
C VAL A 127 -4.92 -8.11 1.23
N GLY A 128 -4.17 -8.41 0.20
CA GLY A 128 -3.74 -9.77 -0.10
C GLY A 128 -2.46 -9.80 -0.94
N PRO A 129 -1.98 -11.01 -1.27
CA PRO A 129 -0.78 -11.16 -2.08
C PRO A 129 -1.03 -10.65 -3.51
N PHE A 130 0.01 -10.07 -4.11
CA PHE A 130 -0.07 -9.46 -5.45
C PHE A 130 0.88 -10.17 -6.43
N PRO A 131 0.47 -10.45 -7.68
CA PRO A 131 1.28 -11.23 -8.62
C PRO A 131 2.66 -10.63 -8.88
N VAL A 132 2.73 -9.31 -9.11
CA VAL A 132 3.98 -8.63 -9.47
C VAL A 132 4.96 -8.63 -8.30
N LEU A 133 4.47 -8.40 -7.08
CA LEU A 133 5.29 -8.46 -5.87
C LEU A 133 5.85 -9.87 -5.66
N SER A 134 5.03 -10.89 -5.93
CA SER A 134 5.44 -12.30 -5.82
C SER A 134 6.53 -12.63 -6.84
N MET A 135 6.41 -12.15 -8.08
CA MET A 135 7.49 -12.31 -9.08
C MET A 135 8.77 -11.59 -8.68
N MET A 136 8.67 -10.36 -8.16
CA MET A 136 9.84 -9.60 -7.68
C MET A 136 10.57 -10.34 -6.55
N VAL A 137 9.84 -10.89 -5.58
CA VAL A 137 10.44 -11.71 -4.52
C VAL A 137 11.04 -13.00 -5.10
N GLY A 138 10.34 -13.65 -6.04
CA GLY A 138 10.83 -14.84 -6.73
C GLY A 138 12.17 -14.62 -7.43
N VAL A 139 12.34 -13.48 -8.11
CA VAL A 139 13.61 -13.10 -8.76
C VAL A 139 14.74 -12.92 -7.73
N VAL A 140 14.46 -12.33 -6.57
CA VAL A 140 15.47 -12.19 -5.52
C VAL A 140 15.84 -13.54 -4.93
N VAL A 141 14.86 -14.40 -4.67
CA VAL A 141 15.07 -15.75 -4.12
C VAL A 141 15.93 -16.59 -5.08
N THR A 142 15.65 -16.58 -6.39
CA THR A 142 16.45 -17.34 -7.37
C THR A 142 17.86 -16.81 -7.55
N ARG A 143 18.08 -15.49 -7.40
CA ARG A 143 19.42 -14.88 -7.48
C ARG A 143 20.28 -15.12 -6.25
N VAL A 144 19.67 -15.15 -5.06
CA VAL A 144 20.40 -15.38 -3.80
C VAL A 144 20.65 -16.87 -3.58
N VAL A 145 19.62 -17.68 -3.84
CA VAL A 145 19.69 -19.16 -3.79
C VAL A 145 19.86 -19.66 -5.23
N SER A 146 20.98 -19.29 -5.86
CA SER A 146 21.33 -19.81 -7.19
C SER A 146 22.00 -21.17 -7.04
N ASP A 147 21.37 -22.20 -7.62
CA ASP A 147 21.89 -23.56 -7.67
C ASP A 147 23.20 -23.62 -8.49
N PRO A 148 24.38 -23.91 -7.91
CA PRO A 148 25.56 -24.29 -8.71
C PRO A 148 25.44 -25.71 -9.29
N ASN A 149 24.39 -26.46 -8.94
CA ASN A 149 24.25 -27.89 -9.24
C ASN A 149 23.14 -28.24 -10.25
N ALA A 150 22.62 -27.27 -11.01
CA ALA A 150 21.71 -27.57 -12.14
C ALA A 150 22.35 -28.45 -13.24
N SER A 151 23.65 -28.72 -13.17
CA SER A 151 24.38 -29.70 -14.00
C SER A 151 24.57 -31.08 -13.37
N SER A 152 24.24 -31.29 -12.10
CA SER A 152 24.30 -32.61 -11.46
C SER A 152 22.89 -33.20 -11.38
N GLU A 153 22.41 -33.68 -12.53
CA GLU A 153 21.32 -34.63 -12.55
C GLU A 153 21.67 -35.85 -11.66
N LEU A 154 20.64 -36.37 -10.97
CA LEU A 154 20.57 -37.74 -10.44
C LEU A 154 21.18 -38.05 -9.05
N SER A 155 20.94 -37.25 -8.01
CA SER A 155 21.02 -37.81 -6.64
C SER A 155 19.85 -37.36 -5.79
N SER A 156 18.84 -38.22 -5.74
CA SER A 156 17.68 -38.12 -4.87
C SER A 156 18.09 -38.30 -3.40
N SER A 157 18.41 -37.19 -2.73
CA SER A 157 18.40 -37.10 -1.27
C SER A 157 17.24 -36.19 -0.88
N SER A 158 16.11 -36.76 -0.46
CA SER A 158 14.94 -36.00 0.02
C SER A 158 15.28 -35.00 1.13
N THR A 159 16.35 -35.26 1.88
CA THR A 159 16.87 -34.37 2.94
C THR A 159 17.51 -33.10 2.40
N GLU A 160 18.10 -33.12 1.20
CA GLU A 160 18.67 -31.92 0.60
C GLU A 160 17.56 -30.95 0.16
N ASN A 161 16.50 -31.48 -0.45
CA ASN A 161 15.35 -30.67 -0.91
C ASN A 161 14.69 -29.87 0.22
N ASP A 162 14.52 -30.46 1.41
CA ASP A 162 13.92 -29.75 2.54
C ASP A 162 14.79 -28.57 3.00
N SER A 163 16.11 -28.75 3.06
CA SER A 163 17.04 -27.67 3.43
C SER A 163 17.08 -26.51 2.41
N PHE A 164 17.01 -26.83 1.11
CA PHE A 164 16.92 -25.81 0.05
C PHE A 164 15.62 -25.01 0.11
N ILE A 165 14.50 -25.67 0.45
CA ILE A 165 13.21 -25.01 0.62
C ILE A 165 13.21 -24.08 1.83
N GLU A 166 13.80 -24.50 2.94
CA GLU A 166 13.95 -23.66 4.14
C GLU A 166 14.79 -22.39 3.85
N GLU A 167 15.87 -22.51 3.08
CA GLU A 167 16.69 -21.37 2.68
C GLU A 167 15.90 -20.38 1.81
N LYS A 168 15.15 -20.86 0.81
CA LYS A 168 14.28 -20.02 -0.04
C LYS A 168 13.24 -19.25 0.78
N VAL A 169 12.63 -19.92 1.76
CA VAL A 169 11.65 -19.30 2.68
C VAL A 169 12.32 -18.23 3.54
N MET A 170 13.50 -18.50 4.09
CA MET A 170 14.24 -17.56 4.92
C MET A 170 14.64 -16.29 4.15
N VAL A 171 15.07 -16.44 2.89
CA VAL A 171 15.37 -15.30 2.02
C VAL A 171 14.10 -14.48 1.74
N ALA A 172 13.00 -15.14 1.37
CA ALA A 172 11.72 -14.44 1.15
C ALA A 172 11.22 -13.70 2.40
N ALA A 173 11.38 -14.31 3.59
CA ALA A 173 11.02 -13.70 4.87
C ALA A 173 11.89 -12.48 5.21
N SER A 174 13.21 -12.56 4.98
CA SER A 174 14.10 -11.43 5.26
C SER A 174 13.82 -10.21 4.35
N VAL A 175 13.55 -10.44 3.07
CA VAL A 175 13.18 -9.39 2.10
C VAL A 175 11.85 -8.74 2.47
N THR A 176 10.85 -9.53 2.88
CA THR A 176 9.54 -9.01 3.29
C THR A 176 9.61 -8.21 4.59
N VAL A 177 10.38 -8.66 5.58
CA VAL A 177 10.63 -7.90 6.81
C VAL A 177 11.34 -6.58 6.53
N LEU A 178 12.39 -6.60 5.69
CA LEU A 178 13.11 -5.39 5.30
C LEU A 178 12.19 -4.40 4.57
N SER A 179 11.38 -4.90 3.63
CA SER A 179 10.37 -4.09 2.93
C SER A 179 9.36 -3.47 3.90
N GLY A 180 8.90 -4.22 4.90
CA GLY A 180 7.99 -3.72 5.94
C GLY A 180 8.61 -2.62 6.81
N ILE A 181 9.89 -2.75 7.18
CA ILE A 181 10.62 -1.70 7.93
C ILE A 181 10.75 -0.44 7.08
N ILE A 182 11.11 -0.58 5.80
CA ILE A 182 11.20 0.56 4.87
C ILE A 182 9.84 1.23 4.70
N GLN A 183 8.76 0.46 4.55
CA GLN A 183 7.40 1.00 4.46
C GLN A 183 6.97 1.73 5.74
N LEU A 184 7.31 1.21 6.91
CA LEU A 184 7.04 1.88 8.19
C LEU A 184 7.82 3.20 8.28
N LEU A 185 9.10 3.20 7.91
CA LEU A 185 9.94 4.39 7.92
C LEU A 185 9.42 5.46 6.93
N LEU A 186 9.04 5.06 5.70
CA LEU A 186 8.41 5.95 4.72
C LEU A 186 7.05 6.48 5.20
N GLY A 187 6.30 5.67 5.95
CA GLY A 187 5.04 6.07 6.59
C GLY A 187 5.24 7.12 7.69
N VAL A 188 6.25 6.93 8.55
CA VAL A 188 6.63 7.90 9.59
C VAL A 188 7.12 9.22 8.97
N LEU A 189 7.90 9.13 7.89
CA LEU A 189 8.34 10.30 7.12
C LEU A 189 7.22 10.92 6.26
N GLN A 190 6.02 10.33 6.26
CA GLN A 190 4.84 10.77 5.48
C GLN A 190 5.14 10.98 3.98
N VAL A 191 5.99 10.13 3.40
CA VAL A 191 6.37 10.18 1.98
C VAL A 191 5.19 9.82 1.06
N GLY A 192 4.04 9.45 1.62
CA GLY A 192 2.78 9.23 0.89
C GLY A 192 2.34 10.42 0.03
N PHE A 193 2.82 11.64 0.30
CA PHE A 193 2.64 12.79 -0.58
C PHE A 193 3.16 12.53 -2.01
N VAL A 194 4.28 11.82 -2.16
CA VAL A 194 4.90 11.53 -3.46
C VAL A 194 4.00 10.65 -4.33
N VAL A 195 3.26 9.71 -3.71
CA VAL A 195 2.35 8.80 -4.41
C VAL A 195 1.21 9.55 -5.11
N ILE A 196 0.79 10.69 -4.55
CA ILE A 196 -0.28 11.54 -5.11
C ILE A 196 0.18 12.25 -6.40
N TYR A 197 1.49 12.38 -6.64
CA TYR A 197 2.04 13.02 -7.84
C TYR A 197 2.32 12.08 -9.00
N LEU A 198 2.14 10.77 -8.82
CA LEU A 198 2.25 9.82 -9.92
C LEU A 198 1.09 10.02 -10.90
N SER A 199 1.41 10.22 -12.18
CA SER A 199 0.40 10.43 -13.21
C SER A 199 -0.42 9.15 -13.43
N GLU A 200 -1.71 9.30 -13.69
CA GLU A 200 -2.60 8.18 -13.99
C GLU A 200 -2.09 7.37 -15.20
N SER A 201 -1.51 8.04 -16.20
CA SER A 201 -0.91 7.40 -17.37
C SER A 201 0.29 6.51 -17.00
N LEU A 202 1.11 6.90 -16.03
CA LEU A 202 2.24 6.08 -15.58
C LEU A 202 1.75 4.85 -14.82
N ILE A 203 0.78 5.02 -13.93
CA ILE A 203 0.20 3.91 -13.16
C ILE A 203 -0.45 2.90 -14.12
N SER A 204 -1.23 3.39 -15.11
CA SER A 204 -1.88 2.57 -16.12
C SER A 204 -0.87 1.84 -17.03
N GLY A 205 0.19 2.52 -17.46
CA GLY A 205 1.26 1.91 -18.26
C GLY A 205 1.98 0.80 -17.50
N PHE A 206 2.32 1.06 -16.23
CA PHE A 206 2.96 0.06 -15.35
C PHE A 206 2.05 -1.15 -15.12
N THR A 207 0.77 -0.95 -14.80
CA THR A 207 -0.16 -2.07 -14.55
C THR A 207 -0.41 -2.89 -15.81
N THR A 208 -0.48 -2.26 -16.99
CA THR A 208 -0.65 -2.97 -18.27
C THR A 208 0.58 -3.82 -18.60
N ALA A 209 1.79 -3.25 -18.46
CA ALA A 209 3.03 -4.00 -18.66
C ALA A 209 3.16 -5.15 -17.66
N ALA A 210 2.85 -4.90 -16.39
CA ALA A 210 2.81 -5.91 -15.35
C ALA A 210 1.80 -7.02 -15.65
N ALA A 211 0.61 -6.70 -16.16
CA ALA A 211 -0.39 -7.70 -16.51
C ALA A 211 0.09 -8.62 -17.65
N ILE A 212 0.70 -8.05 -18.69
CA ILE A 212 1.30 -8.82 -19.80
C ILE A 212 2.43 -9.71 -19.26
N HIS A 213 3.31 -9.17 -18.42
CA HIS A 213 4.40 -9.92 -17.82
C HIS A 213 3.89 -11.08 -16.97
N VAL A 214 2.84 -10.85 -16.18
CA VAL A 214 2.20 -11.90 -15.38
C VAL A 214 1.61 -12.99 -16.29
N LEU A 215 0.89 -12.62 -17.35
CA LEU A 215 0.32 -13.56 -18.30
C LEU A 215 1.39 -14.47 -18.93
N VAL A 216 2.52 -13.88 -19.37
CA VAL A 216 3.64 -14.65 -19.94
C VAL A 216 4.21 -15.63 -18.91
N SER A 217 4.41 -15.19 -17.66
CA SER A 217 4.92 -16.08 -16.61
C SER A 217 3.90 -17.13 -16.15
N GLN A 218 2.61 -16.96 -16.38
CA GLN A 218 1.61 -18.00 -16.12
C GLN A 218 1.53 -19.03 -17.25
N LEU A 219 1.96 -18.69 -18.47
CA LEU A 219 1.90 -19.56 -19.63
C LEU A 219 2.71 -20.85 -19.44
N LYS A 220 3.84 -20.79 -18.69
CA LYS A 220 4.64 -21.97 -18.34
C LYS A 220 3.85 -23.00 -17.52
N PHE A 221 3.00 -22.53 -16.60
CA PHE A 221 2.17 -23.38 -15.76
C PHE A 221 0.99 -23.95 -16.56
N MET A 222 0.42 -23.16 -17.49
CA MET A 222 -0.67 -23.60 -18.36
C MET A 222 -0.22 -24.67 -19.37
N LEU A 223 0.96 -24.48 -19.97
CA LEU A 223 1.52 -25.38 -20.99
C LEU A 223 2.33 -26.55 -20.38
N GLN A 224 2.54 -26.55 -19.06
CA GLN A 224 3.32 -27.56 -18.33
C GLN A 224 4.74 -27.77 -18.90
N LEU A 225 5.34 -26.73 -19.49
CA LEU A 225 6.68 -26.78 -20.03
C LEU A 225 7.71 -26.43 -18.95
N PRO A 226 8.79 -27.23 -18.78
CA PRO A 226 9.89 -26.89 -17.89
C PRO A 226 10.71 -25.74 -18.51
N VAL A 227 10.34 -24.50 -18.20
CA VAL A 227 11.06 -23.31 -18.66
C VAL A 227 12.01 -22.84 -17.56
N PRO A 228 13.33 -22.74 -17.83
CA PRO A 228 14.27 -22.17 -16.87
C PRO A 228 13.92 -20.70 -16.58
N ALA A 229 14.07 -20.29 -15.31
CA ALA A 229 13.77 -18.94 -14.88
C ALA A 229 14.94 -17.99 -15.21
N TYR A 230 14.75 -17.14 -16.22
CA TYR A 230 15.70 -16.06 -16.52
C TYR A 230 15.29 -14.78 -15.77
N SER A 231 16.29 -14.07 -15.25
CA SER A 231 16.08 -12.82 -14.50
C SER A 231 16.72 -11.61 -15.17
N ASP A 232 17.36 -11.80 -16.32
CA ASP A 232 18.04 -10.73 -17.03
C ASP A 232 17.06 -10.05 -18.00
N PRO A 233 17.17 -8.72 -18.19
CA PRO A 233 16.22 -7.95 -19.00
C PRO A 233 16.16 -8.38 -20.48
N PHE A 234 17.08 -9.24 -20.94
CA PHE A 234 17.17 -9.72 -22.33
C PHE A 234 17.69 -11.17 -22.49
N SER A 235 17.58 -12.04 -21.48
CA SER A 235 18.00 -13.45 -21.61
C SER A 235 16.85 -14.43 -21.42
#